data_AF-A0A8B8C2C5-F1
#
_entry.id   AF-A0A8B8C2C5-F1
#
_cell.length_a   1.000
_cell.length_b   1.000
_cell.length_c   1.000
_cell.angle_alpha   90.00
_cell.angle_beta   90.00
_cell.angle_gamma   90.00
#
_symmetry.space_group_name_H-M   'P 1'
#
loop_
_entity.id
_entity.type
_entity.pdbx_description
1 polymer ?
#
loop_
_entity_poly.entity_id
_entity_poly.type
_entity_poly.pdbx_seq_one_letter_code
_entity_poly.pdbx_strand_id
1 'polypeptide(L)'
;MHSKDGKETRVVRYSGREDIQLDKQNMPLLGYFSVTQSIQLDERDKPLYASGFNKYLSENRNLDICVADCDAGAVVVVNAAGKLRFRYTGPPSSPWESFCPRGITTDSQANILTTDYWNQRIHILDKDGHFLRYIENCDLQQPYGLCVDSSDNLFVAEWGTGKVKKIQYYK
;
A
#
# COMPACT_ATOMS: atom_id res chain seq x y z
N MET A 1 5.46 5.96 5.73
CA MET A 1 4.79 7.16 6.31
C MET A 1 5.27 7.35 7.74
N HIS A 2 5.55 8.57 8.19
CA HIS A 2 5.98 8.83 9.57
C HIS A 2 4.92 9.62 10.32
N SER A 3 4.60 9.20 11.55
CA SER A 3 3.86 10.03 12.50
C SER A 3 4.86 10.86 13.31
N LYS A 4 4.74 12.19 13.30
CA LYS A 4 5.67 13.11 13.97
C LYS A 4 5.36 13.32 15.46
N ASP A 5 4.23 12.82 15.96
CA ASP A 5 3.70 13.17 17.28
C ASP A 5 3.57 11.98 18.25
N GLY A 6 4.04 10.79 17.86
CA GLY A 6 3.89 9.57 18.67
C GLY A 6 2.44 9.09 18.80
N LYS A 7 1.49 9.67 18.05
CA LYS A 7 0.11 9.22 17.95
C LYS A 7 -0.05 8.23 16.80
N GLU A 8 -1.12 7.45 16.92
CA GLU A 8 -1.59 6.41 16.00
C GLU A 8 -1.36 6.73 14.52
N THR A 9 -0.99 5.70 13.75
CA THR A 9 -0.73 5.86 12.33
C THR A 9 -2.00 6.23 11.56
N ARG A 10 -1.88 7.17 10.62
CA ARG A 10 -2.96 7.59 9.72
C ARG A 10 -2.49 7.72 8.28
N VAL A 11 -3.42 7.51 7.36
CA VAL A 11 -3.28 7.88 5.95
C VAL A 11 -3.88 9.27 5.75
N VAL A 12 -3.18 10.14 5.04
CA VAL A 12 -3.63 11.52 4.78
C VAL A 12 -3.69 11.76 3.28
N ARG A 13 -4.82 12.27 2.79
CA ARG A 13 -4.95 12.79 1.42
C ARG A 13 -4.80 14.31 1.43
N TYR A 14 -4.11 14.81 0.42
CA TYR A 14 -3.90 16.23 0.19
C TYR A 14 -4.49 16.61 -1.16
N SER A 15 -5.01 17.83 -1.26
CA SER A 15 -5.28 18.48 -2.54
C SER A 15 -4.51 19.78 -2.61
N GLY A 16 -3.89 20.05 -3.74
CA GLY A 16 -3.39 21.38 -4.09
C GLY A 16 -4.25 21.96 -5.21
N ARG A 17 -4.35 23.28 -5.27
CA ARG A 17 -4.66 23.95 -6.55
C ARG A 17 -3.34 24.45 -7.15
N GLU A 18 -3.20 24.27 -8.45
CA GLU A 18 -2.11 24.83 -9.25
C GLU A 18 -2.39 26.30 -9.65
N ASP A 19 -3.48 26.90 -9.16
CA ASP A 19 -3.77 28.30 -9.43
C ASP A 19 -2.79 29.20 -8.65
N ILE A 20 -1.97 29.97 -9.39
CA ILE A 20 -1.21 31.06 -8.81
C ILE A 20 -2.21 32.09 -8.31
N GLN A 21 -2.50 32.08 -7.01
CA GLN A 21 -3.21 33.18 -6.38
C GLN A 21 -2.22 34.33 -6.21
N LEU A 22 -2.57 35.50 -6.72
CA LEU A 22 -1.81 36.72 -6.49
C LEU A 22 -2.35 37.40 -5.24
N ASP A 23 -1.48 37.90 -4.37
CA ASP A 23 -1.89 38.78 -3.28
C ASP A 23 -2.39 40.13 -3.81
N LYS A 24 -2.83 41.03 -2.91
CA LYS A 24 -3.29 42.38 -3.29
C LYS A 24 -2.18 43.25 -3.91
N GLN A 25 -0.92 42.80 -3.84
CA GLN A 25 0.27 43.42 -4.40
C GLN A 25 0.76 42.71 -5.67
N ASN A 26 -0.01 41.76 -6.20
CA ASN A 26 0.29 41.01 -7.42
C ASN A 26 1.49 40.05 -7.30
N MET A 27 1.81 39.58 -6.08
CA MET A 27 2.87 38.59 -5.83
C MET A 27 2.32 37.15 -5.77
N PRO A 28 3.05 36.13 -6.30
CA PRO A 28 2.62 34.73 -6.24
C PRO A 28 2.50 34.22 -4.80
N LEU A 29 1.31 33.78 -4.41
CA LEU A 29 1.12 32.94 -3.23
C LEU A 29 1.51 31.52 -3.62
N LEU A 30 2.54 30.98 -2.96
CA LEU A 30 2.98 29.60 -3.13
C LEU A 30 1.77 28.65 -2.96
N GLY A 31 1.56 27.73 -3.90
CA GLY A 31 0.39 26.85 -3.93
C GLY A 31 0.12 26.18 -2.58
N TYR A 32 -1.05 26.44 -2.00
CA TYR A 32 -1.46 25.87 -0.72
C TYR A 32 -1.97 24.44 -0.93
N PHE A 33 -1.27 23.46 -0.37
CA PHE A 33 -1.81 22.11 -0.18
C PHE A 33 -2.66 22.08 1.09
N SER A 34 -3.90 21.60 0.99
CA SER A 34 -4.77 21.35 2.12
C SER A 34 -4.94 19.85 2.36
N VAL A 35 -5.04 19.46 3.63
CA VAL A 35 -5.47 18.10 3.99
C VAL A 35 -6.95 17.99 3.67
N THR A 36 -7.32 17.04 2.80
CA THR A 36 -8.71 16.77 2.44
C THR A 36 -9.31 15.62 3.23
N GLN A 37 -8.47 14.69 3.68
CA GLN A 37 -8.91 13.51 4.42
C GLN A 37 -7.81 13.01 5.34
N SER A 38 -8.20 12.57 6.54
CA SER A 38 -7.34 11.87 7.50
C SER A 38 -8.04 10.58 7.90
N ILE A 39 -7.43 9.44 7.57
CA ILE A 39 -7.99 8.10 7.76
C ILE A 39 -7.17 7.40 8.82
N GLN A 40 -7.78 7.09 9.96
CA GLN A 40 -7.08 6.57 11.14
C GLN A 40 -7.89 5.51 11.88
N LEU A 41 -9.19 5.74 12.03
CA LEU A 41 -10.10 4.91 12.80
C LEU A 41 -11.17 4.28 11.89
N ASP A 42 -11.66 3.12 12.28
CA ASP A 42 -12.84 2.50 11.67
C ASP A 42 -14.14 3.11 12.24
N GLU A 43 -15.29 2.62 11.76
CA GLU A 43 -16.62 3.10 12.18
C GLU A 43 -16.96 2.80 13.66
N ARG A 44 -16.09 2.08 14.38
CA ARG A 44 -16.23 1.72 15.80
C ARG A 44 -15.13 2.38 16.64
N ASP A 45 -14.51 3.43 16.12
CA ASP A 45 -13.41 4.17 16.76
C ASP A 45 -12.17 3.31 17.06
N LYS A 46 -11.96 2.21 16.32
CA LYS A 46 -10.76 1.38 16.47
C LYS A 46 -9.69 1.75 15.46
N PRO A 47 -8.40 1.70 15.82
CA PRO A 47 -7.30 1.98 14.89
C PRO A 47 -7.33 1.08 13.66
N LEU A 48 -7.24 1.70 12.47
CA LEU A 48 -7.11 1.00 11.20
C LEU A 48 -5.70 0.40 11.04
N TYR A 49 -4.69 1.07 11.58
CA TYR A 49 -3.29 0.74 11.38
C TYR A 49 -2.58 0.57 12.73
N ALA A 50 -1.58 -0.31 12.77
CA ALA A 50 -0.71 -0.43 13.94
C ALA A 50 0.14 0.85 14.12
N SER A 51 0.56 1.13 15.35
CA SER A 51 1.38 2.30 15.68
C SER A 51 2.84 2.22 15.16
N GLY A 52 3.27 1.07 14.66
CA GLY A 52 4.63 0.87 14.14
C GLY A 52 4.92 1.59 12.82
N PHE A 53 6.16 1.52 12.37
CA PHE A 53 6.71 2.37 11.30
C PHE A 53 6.68 1.75 9.90
N ASN A 54 6.51 0.44 9.80
CA ASN A 54 6.78 -0.30 8.58
C ASN A 54 5.53 -0.41 7.70
N LYS A 55 5.23 0.70 7.00
CA LYS A 55 4.04 0.80 6.15
C LYS A 55 4.33 1.33 4.76
N TYR A 56 3.73 0.67 3.78
CA TYR A 56 3.71 1.05 2.38
C TYR A 56 2.28 1.15 1.93
N LEU A 57 2.00 2.01 0.96
CA LEU A 57 0.66 2.15 0.41
C LEU A 57 0.70 2.29 -1.09
N SER A 58 -0.43 1.94 -1.70
CA SER A 58 -0.72 2.18 -3.10
C SER A 58 -2.20 2.56 -3.22
N GLU A 59 -2.51 3.42 -4.17
CA GLU A 59 -3.89 3.68 -4.56
C GLU A 59 -4.26 2.75 -5.72
N ASN A 60 -5.34 2.01 -5.53
CA ASN A 60 -5.84 1.08 -6.52
C ASN A 60 -6.69 1.83 -7.56
N ARG A 61 -6.87 1.25 -8.76
CA ARG A 61 -7.71 1.79 -9.84
C ARG A 61 -9.18 2.00 -9.44
N ASN A 62 -9.66 1.27 -8.44
CA ASN A 62 -10.99 1.45 -7.86
C ASN A 62 -11.06 2.57 -6.79
N LEU A 63 -10.00 3.37 -6.65
CA LEU A 63 -9.81 4.47 -5.68
C LEU A 63 -9.67 4.03 -4.21
N ASP A 64 -9.56 2.72 -3.97
CA ASP A 64 -9.17 2.23 -2.66
C ASP A 64 -7.73 2.60 -2.34
N ILE A 65 -7.46 2.82 -1.06
CA ILE A 65 -6.10 2.89 -0.54
C ILE A 65 -5.78 1.55 0.08
N CYS A 66 -4.75 0.89 -0.46
CA CYS A 66 -4.23 -0.37 0.04
C CYS A 66 -2.97 -0.09 0.85
N VAL A 67 -2.94 -0.49 2.12
CA VAL A 67 -1.81 -0.29 3.02
C VAL A 67 -1.25 -1.63 3.45
N ALA A 68 0.00 -1.90 3.13
CA ALA A 68 0.77 -2.98 3.73
C ALA A 68 1.31 -2.52 5.09
N ASP A 69 0.86 -3.15 6.16
CA ASP A 69 1.24 -2.86 7.55
C ASP A 69 1.90 -4.09 8.16
N CYS A 70 3.24 -4.22 8.05
CA CYS A 70 3.95 -5.40 8.59
C CYS A 70 3.82 -5.48 10.12
N ASP A 71 3.72 -4.35 10.82
CA ASP A 71 3.56 -4.35 12.28
C ASP A 71 2.19 -4.90 12.71
N ALA A 72 1.17 -4.76 11.86
CA ALA A 72 -0.13 -5.41 12.03
C ALA A 72 -0.19 -6.83 11.43
N GLY A 73 0.84 -7.25 10.69
CA GLY A 73 0.81 -8.47 9.88
C GLY A 73 -0.35 -8.48 8.88
N ALA A 74 -0.67 -7.34 8.27
CA ALA A 74 -1.88 -7.19 7.47
C ALA A 74 -1.73 -6.25 6.28
N VAL A 75 -2.47 -6.54 5.21
CA VAL A 75 -2.88 -5.52 4.22
C VAL A 75 -4.24 -4.98 4.65
N VAL A 76 -4.31 -3.67 4.88
CA VAL A 76 -5.52 -2.94 5.27
C VAL A 76 -6.00 -2.13 4.08
N VAL A 77 -7.25 -2.34 3.67
CA VAL A 77 -7.82 -1.65 2.50
C VAL A 77 -9.01 -0.81 2.92
N VAL A 78 -8.96 0.47 2.58
CA VAL A 78 -10.04 1.44 2.79
C VAL A 78 -10.51 1.96 1.45
N ASN A 79 -11.81 2.27 1.33
CA ASN A 79 -12.34 2.88 0.12
C ASN A 79 -11.95 4.36 -0.01
N ALA A 80 -12.35 5.01 -1.10
CA ALA A 80 -12.09 6.43 -1.31
C ALA A 80 -12.67 7.36 -0.22
N ALA A 81 -13.72 6.94 0.49
CA ALA A 81 -14.29 7.67 1.62
C ALA A 81 -13.54 7.39 2.95
N GLY A 82 -12.51 6.54 2.94
CA GLY A 82 -11.72 6.18 4.11
C GLY A 82 -12.35 5.09 4.98
N LYS A 83 -13.45 4.49 4.54
CA LYS A 83 -14.12 3.39 5.26
C LYS A 83 -13.36 2.09 5.01
N LEU A 84 -13.11 1.34 6.08
CA LEU A 84 -12.55 -0.01 6.01
C LEU A 84 -13.40 -0.91 5.10
N ARG A 85 -12.76 -1.50 4.10
CA ARG A 85 -13.35 -2.55 3.27
C ARG A 85 -13.00 -3.93 3.80
N PHE A 86 -11.71 -4.21 3.97
CA PHE A 86 -11.24 -5.50 4.47
C PHE A 86 -9.82 -5.43 5.04
N ARG A 87 -9.44 -6.51 5.73
CA ARG A 87 -8.07 -6.80 6.15
C ARG A 87 -7.68 -8.17 5.62
N TYR A 88 -6.48 -8.28 5.08
CA TYR A 88 -5.90 -9.54 4.64
C TYR A 88 -4.66 -9.84 5.50
N THR A 89 -4.65 -10.98 6.18
CA THR A 89 -3.61 -11.36 7.16
C THR A 89 -2.85 -12.63 6.75
N GLY A 90 -2.79 -12.91 5.44
CA GLY A 90 -2.37 -14.21 4.92
C GLY A 90 -3.56 -15.10 4.54
N PRO A 91 -3.34 -16.17 3.76
CA PRO A 91 -4.42 -17.03 3.33
C PRO A 91 -4.87 -17.95 4.48
N PRO A 92 -6.17 -18.26 4.59
CA PRO A 92 -6.69 -19.13 5.65
C PRO A 92 -6.08 -20.54 5.68
N SER A 93 -5.52 -21.01 4.56
CA SER A 93 -4.86 -22.31 4.44
C SER A 93 -3.54 -22.42 5.20
N SER A 94 -2.92 -21.28 5.54
CA SER A 94 -1.61 -21.23 6.23
C SER A 94 -1.68 -20.37 7.50
N PRO A 95 -2.55 -20.69 8.48
CA PRO A 95 -2.80 -19.82 9.64
C PRO A 95 -1.60 -19.72 10.60
N TRP A 96 -0.63 -20.62 10.47
CA TRP A 96 0.57 -20.68 11.30
C TRP A 96 1.77 -19.95 10.69
N GLU A 97 1.70 -19.57 9.42
CA GLU A 97 2.75 -18.79 8.78
C GLU A 97 2.59 -17.32 9.13
N SER A 98 3.66 -16.71 9.66
CA SER A 98 3.69 -15.26 9.87
C SER A 98 3.69 -14.55 8.52
N PHE A 99 2.81 -13.55 8.36
CA PHE A 99 2.72 -12.72 7.18
C PHE A 99 3.34 -11.35 7.46
N CYS A 100 4.46 -11.01 6.81
CA CYS A 100 5.06 -9.66 6.92
C CYS A 100 4.98 -8.92 5.58
N PRO A 101 3.87 -8.21 5.33
CA PRO A 101 3.70 -7.41 4.14
C PRO A 101 4.64 -6.20 4.12
N ARG A 102 5.49 -6.08 3.09
CA ARG A 102 6.31 -4.88 2.87
C ARG A 102 5.77 -4.08 1.69
N GLY A 103 6.34 -4.26 0.50
CA GLY A 103 5.94 -3.52 -0.70
C GLY A 103 4.54 -3.91 -1.12
N ILE A 104 3.77 -2.92 -1.58
CA ILE A 104 2.42 -3.09 -2.09
C ILE A 104 2.24 -2.28 -3.37
N THR A 105 1.55 -2.86 -4.35
CA THR A 105 1.22 -2.22 -5.62
C THR A 105 -0.08 -2.81 -6.17
N THR A 106 -0.58 -2.27 -7.28
CA THR A 106 -1.81 -2.73 -7.94
C THR A 106 -1.62 -2.76 -9.44
N ASP A 107 -2.31 -3.66 -10.12
CA ASP A 107 -2.15 -3.89 -11.56
C ASP A 107 -3.30 -3.34 -12.42
N SER A 108 -3.29 -3.63 -13.73
CA SER A 108 -4.33 -3.22 -14.68
C SER A 108 -5.73 -3.74 -14.36
N GLN A 109 -5.82 -4.86 -13.65
CA GLN A 109 -7.07 -5.53 -13.28
C GLN A 109 -7.56 -5.13 -11.88
N ALA A 110 -6.91 -4.16 -11.25
CA ALA A 110 -7.16 -3.73 -9.87
C ALA A 110 -6.88 -4.83 -8.82
N ASN A 111 -6.08 -5.85 -9.17
CA ASN A 111 -5.57 -6.77 -8.17
C ASN A 111 -4.52 -6.08 -7.31
N ILE A 112 -4.38 -6.56 -6.08
CA ILE A 112 -3.46 -6.03 -5.08
C ILE A 112 -2.31 -7.02 -4.97
N LEU A 113 -1.09 -6.55 -5.18
CA LEU A 113 0.13 -7.34 -5.07
C LEU A 113 0.92 -6.86 -3.86
N THR A 114 1.29 -7.78 -2.97
CA THR A 114 2.09 -7.47 -1.78
C THR A 114 3.19 -8.49 -1.58
N THR A 115 4.38 -8.04 -1.19
CA THR A 115 5.46 -8.96 -0.81
C THR A 115 5.15 -9.58 0.54
N ASP A 116 5.61 -10.81 0.75
CA ASP A 116 5.75 -11.43 2.05
C ASP A 116 7.23 -11.65 2.31
N TYR A 117 7.81 -10.74 3.08
CA TYR A 117 9.25 -10.54 3.14
C TYR A 117 10.02 -11.76 3.66
N TRP A 118 9.52 -12.41 4.70
CA TRP A 118 10.17 -13.55 5.33
C TRP A 118 9.94 -14.85 4.56
N ASN A 119 8.75 -15.00 3.95
CA ASN A 119 8.40 -16.18 3.17
C ASN A 119 8.82 -16.08 1.70
N GLN A 120 9.55 -15.02 1.31
CA GLN A 120 10.20 -14.90 -0.01
C GLN A 120 9.23 -15.06 -1.20
N ARG A 121 8.01 -14.54 -1.07
CA ARG A 121 6.96 -14.67 -2.09
C ARG A 121 6.17 -13.38 -2.26
N ILE A 122 5.30 -13.35 -3.25
CA ILE A 122 4.37 -12.24 -3.50
C ILE A 122 2.96 -12.79 -3.51
N HIS A 123 2.06 -12.16 -2.77
CA HIS A 123 0.65 -12.51 -2.77
C HIS A 123 -0.07 -11.65 -3.80
N ILE A 124 -1.00 -12.26 -4.53
CA ILE A 124 -1.94 -11.55 -5.40
C ILE A 124 -3.34 -11.74 -4.83
N LEU A 125 -4.01 -10.62 -4.54
CA LEU A 125 -5.41 -10.56 -4.13
C LEU A 125 -6.25 -9.92 -5.22
N ASP A 126 -7.50 -10.33 -5.38
CA ASP A 126 -8.42 -9.56 -6.20
C ASP A 126 -8.78 -8.21 -5.53
N LYS A 127 -9.51 -7.38 -6.27
CA LYS A 127 -9.99 -6.06 -5.80
C LYS A 127 -10.91 -6.11 -4.57
N ASP A 128 -11.44 -7.28 -4.23
CA ASP A 128 -12.36 -7.51 -3.13
C ASP A 128 -11.67 -8.21 -1.93
N GLY A 129 -10.37 -8.47 -2.05
CA GLY A 129 -9.52 -9.00 -0.98
C GLY A 129 -9.40 -10.52 -0.96
N HIS A 130 -9.94 -11.23 -1.95
CA HIS A 130 -9.77 -12.68 -2.04
C HIS A 130 -8.37 -13.03 -2.52
N PHE A 131 -7.72 -13.96 -1.82
CA PHE A 131 -6.44 -14.50 -2.25
C PHE A 131 -6.60 -15.27 -3.56
N LEU A 132 -5.84 -14.86 -4.59
CA LEU A 132 -5.84 -15.52 -5.89
C LEU A 132 -4.76 -16.58 -5.97
N ARG A 133 -3.50 -16.19 -5.73
CA ARG A 133 -2.32 -17.06 -5.80
C ARG A 133 -1.06 -16.37 -5.28
N TYR A 134 0.01 -17.14 -5.17
CA TYR A 134 1.37 -16.61 -5.05
C TYR A 134 2.03 -16.39 -6.42
N ILE A 135 2.95 -15.44 -6.48
CA ILE A 135 4.09 -15.53 -7.39
C ILE A 135 5.22 -16.18 -6.61
N GLU A 136 5.52 -17.41 -7.00
CA GLU A 136 6.55 -18.27 -6.41
C GLU A 136 7.60 -18.67 -7.47
N ASN A 137 8.66 -19.37 -7.06
CA ASN A 137 9.70 -19.91 -7.95
C ASN A 137 10.47 -18.86 -8.78
N CYS A 138 10.55 -17.62 -8.28
CA CYS A 138 11.36 -16.54 -8.87
C CYS A 138 12.67 -16.30 -8.10
N ASP A 139 13.05 -17.26 -7.25
CA ASP A 139 14.21 -17.21 -6.34
C ASP A 139 14.34 -15.90 -5.57
N LEU A 140 13.20 -15.37 -5.11
CA LEU A 140 13.16 -14.07 -4.46
C LEU A 140 13.95 -14.07 -3.15
N GLN A 141 14.73 -13.03 -2.89
CA GLN A 141 15.52 -12.90 -1.67
C GLN A 141 15.11 -11.63 -0.94
N GLN A 142 14.30 -11.80 0.12
CA GLN A 142 13.80 -10.69 0.94
C GLN A 142 13.13 -9.59 0.08
N PRO A 143 12.06 -9.92 -0.67
CA PRO A 143 11.41 -9.00 -1.58
C PRO A 143 10.79 -7.83 -0.79
N TYR A 144 11.09 -6.61 -1.22
CA TYR A 144 10.85 -5.42 -0.42
C TYR A 144 9.99 -4.37 -1.13
N GLY A 145 10.45 -3.81 -2.24
CA GLY A 145 9.71 -2.82 -3.03
C GLY A 145 9.03 -3.45 -4.24
N LEU A 146 7.83 -2.98 -4.59
CA LEU A 146 7.10 -3.41 -5.78
C LEU A 146 6.68 -2.21 -6.62
N CYS A 147 6.73 -2.36 -7.94
CA CYS A 147 5.97 -1.53 -8.88
C CYS A 147 5.57 -2.35 -10.10
N VAL A 148 4.49 -1.94 -10.76
CA VAL A 148 3.98 -2.56 -11.99
C VAL A 148 4.03 -1.54 -13.12
N ASP A 149 4.52 -1.95 -14.29
CA ASP A 149 4.49 -1.10 -15.50
C ASP A 149 3.14 -1.17 -16.23
N SER A 150 2.98 -0.37 -17.28
CA SER A 150 1.74 -0.31 -18.07
C SER A 150 1.39 -1.61 -18.81
N SER A 151 2.33 -2.54 -18.92
CA SER A 151 2.16 -3.85 -19.55
C SER A 151 2.05 -4.97 -18.52
N ASP A 152 1.76 -4.62 -17.27
CA ASP A 152 1.67 -5.51 -16.12
C ASP A 152 2.92 -6.37 -15.88
N ASN A 153 4.10 -5.87 -16.22
CA ASN A 153 5.32 -6.46 -15.70
C ASN A 153 5.54 -5.98 -14.27
N LEU A 154 5.79 -6.92 -13.37
CA LEU A 154 6.11 -6.65 -11.98
C LEU A 154 7.61 -6.45 -11.82
N PHE A 155 8.01 -5.35 -11.20
CA PHE A 155 9.37 -5.12 -10.76
C PHE A 155 9.46 -5.30 -9.25
N VAL A 156 10.42 -6.11 -8.81
CA VAL A 156 10.62 -6.49 -7.41
C VAL A 156 12.01 -6.06 -7.00
N ALA A 157 12.10 -5.12 -6.05
CA ALA A 157 13.36 -4.75 -5.42
C ALA A 157 13.63 -5.69 -4.24
N GLU A 158 14.77 -6.39 -4.29
CA GLU A 158 15.20 -7.37 -3.31
C GLU A 158 16.19 -6.72 -2.33
N TRP A 159 15.85 -6.75 -1.04
CA TRP A 159 16.77 -6.23 -0.02
C TRP A 159 17.97 -7.16 0.18
N GLY A 160 17.77 -8.48 0.11
CA GLY A 160 18.81 -9.46 0.38
C GLY A 160 19.92 -9.51 -0.68
N THR A 161 19.59 -9.23 -1.94
CA THR A 161 20.56 -9.28 -3.06
C THR A 161 20.96 -7.89 -3.57
N GLY A 162 20.20 -6.84 -3.22
CA GLY A 162 20.37 -5.50 -3.78
C GLY A 162 19.96 -5.39 -5.27
N LYS A 163 19.28 -6.39 -5.83
CA LYS A 163 18.87 -6.44 -7.24
C LYS A 163 17.41 -6.03 -7.42
N VAL A 164 17.08 -5.64 -8.65
CA VAL A 164 15.69 -5.51 -9.10
C VAL A 164 15.41 -6.60 -10.11
N LYS A 165 14.36 -7.39 -9.90
CA LYS A 165 13.90 -8.43 -10.83
C LYS A 165 12.65 -7.96 -11.56
N LYS A 166 12.58 -8.24 -12.87
CA LYS A 166 11.37 -8.09 -13.67
C LYS A 166 10.69 -9.46 -13.80
N ILE A 167 9.41 -9.54 -13.48
CA ILE A 167 8.61 -10.76 -13.50
C ILE A 167 7.36 -10.51 -14.33
N GLN A 168 7.13 -11.39 -15.31
CA GLN A 168 5.86 -11.47 -16.00
C GLN A 168 5.02 -12.55 -15.30
N TYR A 169 3.87 -12.16 -14.74
CA TYR A 169 3.03 -13.02 -13.89
C TYR A 169 1.62 -13.26 -14.46
N TYR A 170 1.35 -12.65 -15.62
CA TYR A 170 0.25 -12.98 -16.51
C TYR A 170 0.76 -13.93 -17.59
N LYS A 171 -0.04 -14.93 -17.94
CA LYS A 171 0.20 -15.78 -19.10
C LYS A 171 -0.18 -15.05 -20.38
#